data_AF-A0A4U0S6K1-F1
#
_entry.id   AF-A0A4U0S6K1-F1
#
_cell.length_a   1.000
_cell.length_b   1.000
_cell.length_c   1.000
_cell.angle_alpha   90.00
_cell.angle_beta   90.00
_cell.angle_gamma   90.00
#
_symmetry.space_group_name_H-M   'P 1'
#
loop_
_entity.id
_entity.type
_entity.pdbx_description
1 polymer ?
#
loop_
_entity_poly.entity_id
_entity_poly.type
_entity_poly.pdbx_seq_one_letter_code
_entity_poly.pdbx_strand_id
1 'polypeptide(L)'
;MIHARTTLLPQPVTVDGELIEHRYDPMVLTRDGSTGLPAGTEPTEDLTSHQLLLTAIRRLGLLDRFGQAMLARRDVPAAVNAVMGGVPVEASRIETALTGLLATQHLTIARGSQSEEGHTHHPPRPGESIVQLVCYRPHRIEVKAGSHTNELDRQASARPDQPVQLHGVAGFLRRIGHLGHEATDEQRTLYREDHRRFRLSGPAELPRGFTYVRPHKRGR
;
A
#
# COMPACT_ATOMS: atom_id res chain seq x y z
N MET A 1 20.59 18.89 -5.13
CA MET A 1 20.49 17.42 -5.16
C MET A 1 20.43 16.94 -3.72
N ILE A 2 19.32 16.31 -3.30
CA ILE A 2 19.16 15.79 -1.94
C ILE A 2 19.60 14.32 -1.96
N HIS A 3 20.53 13.96 -1.08
CA HIS A 3 20.94 12.57 -0.86
C HIS A 3 20.43 12.13 0.51
N ALA A 4 19.51 11.17 0.52
CA ALA A 4 18.98 10.58 1.75
C ALA A 4 19.48 9.14 1.90
N ARG A 5 19.79 8.74 3.14
CA ARG A 5 20.14 7.37 3.51
C ARG A 5 19.23 6.93 4.66
N THR A 6 18.63 5.76 4.52
CA THR A 6 17.74 5.16 5.54
C THR A 6 18.46 3.97 6.20
N THR A 7 18.04 3.60 7.41
CA THR A 7 18.58 2.44 8.13
C THR A 7 17.60 1.28 8.04
N LEU A 8 18.06 0.07 7.77
CA LEU A 8 17.19 -1.13 7.79
C LEU A 8 16.65 -1.40 9.20
N LEU A 9 15.44 -1.95 9.27
CA LEU A 9 14.90 -2.54 10.49
C LEU A 9 15.63 -3.87 10.76
N PRO A 10 15.85 -4.23 12.03
CA PRO A 10 16.38 -5.56 12.37
C PRO A 10 15.47 -6.70 11.86
N GLN A 11 14.17 -6.42 11.79
CA GLN A 11 13.16 -7.32 11.25
C GLN A 11 12.15 -6.47 10.45
N PRO A 12 11.85 -6.82 9.19
CA PRO A 12 10.80 -6.16 8.44
C PRO A 12 9.45 -6.30 9.14
N VAL A 13 8.57 -5.34 8.91
CA VAL A 13 7.20 -5.36 9.45
C VAL A 13 6.25 -5.04 8.32
N THR A 14 5.03 -5.58 8.36
CA THR A 14 3.94 -5.03 7.56
C THR A 14 3.15 -4.03 8.40
N VAL A 15 2.78 -2.91 7.79
CA VAL A 15 1.87 -1.92 8.39
C VAL A 15 0.69 -1.76 7.45
N ASP A 16 -0.49 -2.17 7.90
CA ASP A 16 -1.71 -2.24 7.08
C ASP A 16 -1.52 -3.03 5.77
N GLY A 17 -0.65 -4.04 5.80
CA GLY A 17 -0.30 -4.88 4.65
C GLY A 17 0.87 -4.36 3.80
N GLU A 18 1.35 -3.13 4.01
CA GLU A 18 2.52 -2.59 3.32
C GLU A 18 3.81 -3.03 4.00
N LEU A 19 4.77 -3.56 3.23
CA LEU A 19 6.07 -4.01 3.75
C LEU A 19 6.98 -2.81 4.04
N ILE A 20 7.42 -2.71 5.28
CA ILE A 20 8.37 -1.70 5.76
C ILE A 20 9.66 -2.40 6.17
N GLU A 21 10.72 -2.14 5.42
CA GLU A 21 12.06 -2.71 5.65
C GLU A 21 13.02 -1.73 6.32
N HIS A 22 12.73 -0.43 6.24
CA HIS A 22 13.57 0.63 6.79
C HIS A 22 12.91 1.31 7.99
N ARG A 23 13.74 1.80 8.90
CA ARG A 23 13.30 2.64 10.01
C ARG A 23 12.61 3.87 9.45
N TYR A 24 11.34 4.00 9.82
CA TYR A 24 10.48 5.09 9.44
C TYR A 24 9.81 5.65 10.70
N ASP A 25 9.67 6.97 10.77
CA ASP A 25 8.90 7.59 11.85
C ASP A 25 7.43 7.14 11.73
N PRO A 26 6.83 6.54 12.77
CA PRO A 26 5.44 6.08 12.71
C PRO A 26 4.43 7.17 12.35
N MET A 27 4.67 8.42 12.77
CA MET A 27 3.80 9.56 12.44
C MET A 27 3.85 9.86 10.95
N VAL A 28 5.06 9.87 10.38
CA VAL A 28 5.27 10.08 8.95
C VAL A 28 4.67 8.90 8.16
N LEU A 29 4.85 7.66 8.62
CA LEU A 29 4.27 6.47 7.97
C LEU A 29 2.74 6.57 7.88
N THR A 30 2.10 7.02 8.96
CA THR A 30 0.66 7.20 8.98
C THR A 30 0.21 8.28 8.01
N ARG A 31 0.93 9.41 7.91
CA ARG A 31 0.65 10.48 6.94
C ARG A 31 0.90 10.02 5.50
N ASP A 32 2.02 9.35 5.21
CA ASP A 32 2.40 8.99 3.84
C ASP A 32 1.53 7.86 3.32
N GLY A 33 1.31 6.80 4.10
CA GLY A 33 0.41 5.72 3.70
C GLY A 33 -1.07 6.13 3.61
N SER A 34 -1.42 7.37 3.99
CA SER A 34 -2.75 7.92 3.73
C SER A 34 -2.98 8.19 2.24
N THR A 35 -1.90 8.28 1.45
CA THR A 35 -1.96 8.40 -0.01
C THR A 35 -2.10 7.03 -0.65
N GLY A 36 -3.01 6.17 -0.17
CA GLY A 36 -3.32 4.88 -0.81
C GLY A 36 -3.78 4.97 -2.27
N LEU A 37 -3.73 6.15 -2.90
CA LEU A 37 -3.68 6.35 -4.32
C LEU A 37 -2.20 6.33 -4.77
N PRO A 38 -1.76 5.36 -5.58
CA PRO A 38 -0.40 5.38 -6.12
C PRO A 38 -0.12 6.73 -6.77
N ALA A 39 1.06 7.29 -6.48
CA ALA A 39 1.49 8.60 -6.96
C ALA A 39 1.25 8.70 -8.48
N GLY A 40 0.42 9.66 -8.89
CA GLY A 40 0.01 9.86 -10.28
C GLY A 40 -1.40 9.38 -10.64
N THR A 41 -2.17 8.86 -9.69
CA THR A 41 -3.60 8.57 -9.89
C THR A 41 -4.42 9.73 -9.35
N GLU A 42 -5.08 10.46 -10.24
CA GLU A 42 -6.12 11.43 -9.86
C GLU A 42 -7.13 10.72 -8.95
N PRO A 43 -7.56 11.32 -7.82
CA PRO A 43 -8.59 10.75 -6.98
C PRO A 43 -9.85 10.56 -7.82
N THR A 44 -10.12 9.32 -8.24
CA THR A 44 -11.35 8.98 -8.94
C THR A 44 -12.52 8.98 -7.97
N GLU A 45 -13.74 9.14 -8.50
CA GLU A 45 -15.00 8.96 -7.77
C GLU A 45 -15.13 7.58 -7.09
N ASP A 46 -14.19 6.66 -7.36
CA ASP A 46 -14.14 5.26 -6.92
C ASP A 46 -13.40 5.02 -5.60
N LEU A 47 -12.89 6.06 -4.91
CA LEU A 47 -12.47 5.85 -3.52
C LEU A 47 -13.68 5.40 -2.70
N THR A 48 -13.59 4.19 -2.15
CA THR A 48 -14.63 3.71 -1.24
C THR A 48 -14.71 4.67 -0.05
N SER A 49 -15.91 4.93 0.45
CA SER A 49 -16.10 5.85 1.58
C SER A 49 -15.28 5.46 2.82
N HIS A 50 -14.92 4.18 2.93
CA HIS A 50 -14.03 3.64 3.94
C HIS A 50 -12.59 4.17 3.76
N GLN A 51 -12.04 4.09 2.55
CA GLN A 51 -10.70 4.60 2.24
C GLN A 51 -10.62 6.11 2.42
N LEU A 52 -11.63 6.85 1.96
CA LEU A 52 -11.67 8.30 2.10
C LEU A 52 -11.66 8.74 3.57
N LEU A 53 -12.44 8.06 4.41
CA LEU A 53 -12.51 8.34 5.84
C LEU A 53 -11.19 8.00 6.56
N LEU A 54 -10.56 6.87 6.21
CA LEU A 54 -9.23 6.51 6.71
C LEU A 54 -8.17 7.54 6.29
N THR A 55 -8.16 7.96 5.02
CA THR A 55 -7.26 9.01 4.53
C THR A 55 -7.48 10.33 5.27
N ALA A 56 -8.73 10.75 5.48
CA ALA A 56 -9.05 11.98 6.21
C ALA A 56 -8.53 11.96 7.65
N ILE A 57 -8.82 10.88 8.40
CA ILE A 57 -8.32 10.73 9.77
C ILE A 57 -6.79 10.68 9.79
N ARG A 58 -6.18 9.89 8.90
CA ARG A 58 -4.73 9.75 8.83
C ARG A 58 -4.00 11.02 8.40
N ARG A 59 -4.61 11.93 7.62
CA ARG A 59 -3.99 13.19 7.16
C ARG A 59 -4.24 14.38 8.08
N LEU A 60 -5.41 14.45 8.70
CA LEU A 60 -5.87 15.64 9.42
C LEU A 60 -6.04 15.41 10.92
N GLY A 61 -6.07 14.17 11.37
CA GLY A 61 -6.13 13.84 12.79
C GLY A 61 -4.85 14.22 13.55
N LEU A 62 -4.99 14.38 14.86
CA LEU A 62 -3.90 14.44 15.83
C LEU A 62 -3.13 13.11 15.79
N LEU A 63 -1.81 13.18 15.65
CA LEU A 63 -0.94 12.00 15.68
C LEU A 63 -0.28 11.83 17.05
N ASP A 64 -0.23 10.59 17.53
CA ASP A 64 0.61 10.22 18.66
C ASP A 64 1.97 9.67 18.21
N ARG A 65 2.88 9.48 19.18
CA ARG A 65 4.23 8.94 18.93
C ARG A 65 4.28 7.53 18.35
N PHE A 66 3.14 6.81 18.34
CA PHE A 66 3.02 5.45 17.82
C PHE A 66 2.42 5.43 16.40
N GLY A 67 2.05 6.58 15.86
CA GLY A 67 1.41 6.72 14.55
C GLY A 67 -0.12 6.52 14.61
N GLN A 68 -0.73 6.51 15.79
CA GLN A 68 -2.20 6.53 15.88
C GLN A 68 -2.70 7.91 15.47
N ALA A 69 -3.77 7.94 14.68
CA ALA A 69 -4.41 9.17 14.24
C ALA A 69 -5.78 9.31 14.89
N MET A 70 -6.05 10.46 15.48
CA MET A 70 -7.26 10.74 16.25
C MET A 70 -7.92 12.00 15.75
N LEU A 71 -9.22 11.92 15.46
CA LEU A 71 -10.01 13.07 15.02
C LEU A 71 -11.29 13.12 15.83
N ALA A 72 -11.72 14.31 16.26
CA ALA A 72 -13.02 14.44 16.91
C ALA A 72 -14.12 13.99 15.94
N ARG A 73 -15.07 13.17 16.41
CA ARG A 73 -16.13 12.60 15.56
C ARG A 73 -16.90 13.69 14.80
N ARG A 74 -17.14 14.83 15.45
CA ARG A 74 -17.84 15.99 14.85
C ARG A 74 -17.09 16.63 13.67
N ASP A 75 -15.77 16.46 13.60
CA ASP A 75 -14.93 17.06 12.56
C ASP A 75 -14.68 16.11 11.38
N VAL A 76 -15.10 14.84 11.48
CA VAL A 76 -14.94 13.85 10.41
C VAL A 76 -15.53 14.32 9.08
N PRO A 77 -16.75 14.88 9.01
CA PRO A 77 -17.30 15.36 7.74
C PRO A 77 -16.46 16.49 7.11
N ALA A 78 -16.00 17.44 7.93
CA ALA A 78 -15.15 18.54 7.46
C ALA A 78 -13.81 18.03 6.93
N ALA A 79 -13.20 17.08 7.63
CA ALA A 79 -11.94 16.45 7.22
C ALA A 79 -12.08 15.67 5.90
N VAL A 80 -13.18 14.93 5.73
CA VAL A 80 -13.49 14.21 4.48
C VAL A 80 -13.63 15.17 3.31
N ASN A 81 -14.41 16.25 3.48
CA ASN A 81 -14.58 17.26 2.44
C ASN A 81 -13.25 17.94 2.09
N ALA A 82 -12.39 18.22 3.09
CA ALA A 82 -11.08 18.80 2.86
C ALA A 82 -10.17 17.90 2.02
N VAL A 83 -10.20 16.58 2.24
CA VAL A 83 -9.45 15.61 1.40
C VAL A 83 -10.00 15.53 -0.02
N MET A 84 -11.31 15.72 -0.21
CA MET A 84 -11.96 15.78 -1.53
C MET A 84 -11.83 17.14 -2.23
N GLY A 85 -10.93 18.02 -1.77
CA GLY A 85 -10.75 19.35 -2.37
C GLY A 85 -11.97 20.27 -2.20
N GLY A 86 -12.76 20.06 -1.15
CA GLY A 86 -13.96 20.85 -0.84
C GLY A 86 -15.25 20.32 -1.48
N VAL A 87 -15.20 19.23 -2.25
CA VAL A 87 -16.41 18.59 -2.78
C VAL A 87 -17.18 17.96 -1.61
N PRO A 88 -18.45 18.36 -1.37
CA PRO A 88 -19.22 17.85 -0.26
C PRO A 88 -19.60 16.39 -0.48
N VAL A 89 -19.26 15.55 0.50
CA VAL A 89 -19.73 14.15 0.56
C VAL A 89 -20.97 14.08 1.43
N GLU A 90 -21.97 13.29 1.02
CA GLU A 90 -23.21 13.11 1.78
C GLU A 90 -22.93 12.60 3.21
N ALA A 91 -23.51 13.26 4.20
CA ALA A 91 -23.31 12.92 5.61
C ALA A 91 -23.73 11.48 5.95
N SER A 92 -24.81 10.98 5.33
CA SER A 92 -25.28 9.59 5.46
C SER A 92 -24.23 8.58 5.00
N ARG A 93 -23.53 8.88 3.89
CA ARG A 93 -22.46 8.05 3.33
C ARG A 93 -21.25 8.01 4.27
N ILE A 94 -20.91 9.15 4.87
CA ILE A 94 -19.84 9.25 5.87
C ILE A 94 -20.18 8.44 7.12
N GLU A 95 -21.37 8.61 7.69
CA GLU A 95 -21.79 7.88 8.89
C GLU A 95 -21.90 6.37 8.67
N THR A 96 -22.36 5.96 7.48
CA THR A 96 -22.39 4.54 7.10
C THR A 96 -20.98 3.95 7.07
N ALA A 97 -20.02 4.64 6.45
CA ALA A 97 -18.62 4.21 6.41
C ALA A 97 -17.96 4.21 7.79
N LEU A 98 -18.22 5.23 8.61
CA LEU A 98 -17.76 5.29 9.99
C LEU A 98 -18.27 4.09 10.80
N THR A 99 -19.56 3.78 10.68
CA THR A 99 -20.18 2.64 11.34
C THR A 99 -19.54 1.32 10.90
N GLY A 100 -19.31 1.14 9.59
CA GLY A 100 -18.63 -0.04 9.06
C GLY A 100 -17.21 -0.21 9.57
N LEU A 101 -16.43 0.88 9.63
CA LEU A 101 -15.04 0.85 10.13
C LEU A 101 -14.94 0.63 11.64
N LEU A 102 -15.92 1.12 12.42
CA LEU A 102 -16.02 0.82 13.85
C LEU A 102 -16.43 -0.64 14.08
N ALA A 103 -17.38 -1.16 13.32
CA ALA A 103 -17.82 -2.55 13.41
C ALA A 103 -16.71 -3.54 13.06
N THR A 104 -15.87 -3.20 12.08
CA THR A 104 -14.72 -4.00 11.65
C THR A 104 -13.43 -3.68 12.42
N GLN A 105 -13.49 -2.83 13.46
CA GLN A 105 -12.38 -2.46 14.33
C GLN A 105 -11.17 -1.80 13.63
N HIS A 106 -11.33 -1.33 12.40
CA HIS A 106 -10.34 -0.46 11.75
C HIS A 106 -10.28 0.91 12.41
N LEU A 107 -11.38 1.32 13.05
CA LEU A 107 -11.46 2.49 13.90
C LEU A 107 -11.95 2.10 15.28
N THR A 108 -11.55 2.89 16.28
CA THR A 108 -12.01 2.77 17.66
C THR A 108 -12.47 4.14 18.17
N ILE A 109 -13.21 4.14 19.28
CA ILE A 109 -13.62 5.37 19.95
C ILE A 109 -12.77 5.57 21.21
N ALA A 110 -12.26 6.78 21.38
CA ALA A 110 -11.62 7.22 22.61
C ALA A 110 -12.26 8.52 23.12
N ARG A 111 -11.91 8.90 24.35
CA ARG A 111 -12.33 10.16 24.95
C ARG A 111 -11.20 11.18 24.81
N GLY A 112 -11.52 12.33 24.22
CA GLY A 112 -10.59 13.45 24.07
C GLY A 112 -11.20 14.76 24.56
N SER A 113 -10.50 15.84 24.28
CA SER A 113 -11.03 17.19 24.40
C SER A 113 -10.75 18.00 23.15
N GLN A 114 -11.46 19.12 23.01
CA GLN A 114 -11.20 20.11 21.97
C GLN A 114 -11.19 21.50 22.57
N SER A 115 -10.18 22.28 22.18
CA SER A 115 -10.08 23.70 22.53
C SER A 115 -11.18 24.52 21.84
N GLU A 116 -11.37 25.77 22.29
CA GLU A 116 -12.29 26.72 21.63
C GLU A 116 -11.89 26.99 20.17
N GLU A 117 -10.60 26.89 19.85
CA GLU A 117 -10.04 27.04 18.50
C GLU A 117 -10.21 25.78 17.62
N GLY A 118 -10.80 24.71 18.15
CA GLY A 118 -11.01 23.47 17.39
C GLY A 118 -9.81 22.52 17.40
N HIS A 119 -8.81 22.71 18.26
CA HIS A 119 -7.68 21.79 18.36
C HIS A 119 -8.04 20.55 19.18
N THR A 120 -7.93 19.37 18.56
CA THR A 120 -8.16 18.08 19.24
C THR A 120 -6.99 17.74 20.16
N HIS A 121 -7.29 17.28 21.38
CA HIS A 121 -6.30 16.79 22.33
C HIS A 121 -6.65 15.39 22.87
N HIS A 122 -5.60 14.60 23.07
CA HIS A 122 -5.67 13.29 23.74
C HIS A 122 -4.39 13.09 24.59
N PRO A 123 -4.50 12.80 25.90
CA PRO A 123 -5.73 12.68 26.69
C PRO A 123 -6.48 14.03 26.83
N PRO A 124 -7.74 14.02 27.33
CA PRO A 124 -8.50 15.25 27.55
C PRO A 124 -7.77 16.24 28.47
N ARG A 125 -7.80 17.53 28.12
CA ARG A 125 -7.22 18.61 28.91
C ARG A 125 -8.27 19.29 29.80
N PRO A 126 -7.89 19.77 31.01
CA PRO A 126 -8.78 20.58 31.85
C PRO A 126 -9.25 21.85 31.15
N GLY A 127 -10.51 22.23 31.34
CA GLY A 127 -11.09 23.45 30.77
C GLY A 127 -11.55 23.35 29.32
N GLU A 128 -11.20 22.28 28.61
CA GLU A 128 -11.62 22.05 27.23
C GLU A 128 -12.91 21.22 27.15
N SER A 129 -13.63 21.35 26.02
CA SER A 129 -14.85 20.58 25.78
C SER A 129 -14.52 19.11 25.54
N ILE A 130 -15.14 18.21 26.32
CA ILE A 130 -14.99 16.76 26.13
C ILE A 130 -15.67 16.32 24.84
N VAL A 131 -14.95 15.53 24.02
CA VAL A 131 -15.44 15.02 22.74
C VAL A 131 -15.11 13.54 22.57
N GLN A 132 -15.87 12.86 21.71
CA GLN A 132 -15.51 11.53 21.23
C GLN A 132 -14.49 11.64 20.10
N LEU A 133 -13.41 10.88 20.20
CA LEU A 133 -12.40 10.76 19.16
C LEU A 133 -12.58 9.47 18.39
N VAL A 134 -12.56 9.56 17.07
CA VAL A 134 -12.43 8.42 16.18
C VAL A 134 -10.94 8.18 15.96
N CYS A 135 -10.48 6.97 16.29
CA CYS A 135 -9.07 6.63 16.39
C CYS A 135 -8.71 5.54 15.39
N TYR A 136 -7.82 5.86 14.47
CA TYR A 136 -7.13 4.90 13.63
C TYR A 136 -5.85 4.43 14.33
N ARG A 137 -5.61 3.11 14.27
CA ARG A 137 -4.38 2.50 14.77
C ARG A 137 -3.74 1.67 13.66
N PRO A 138 -2.47 1.92 13.31
CA PRO A 138 -1.76 1.10 12.34
C PRO A 138 -1.72 -0.37 12.78
N HIS A 139 -2.07 -1.29 11.88
CA HIS A 139 -1.98 -2.72 12.13
C HIS A 139 -0.59 -3.21 11.75
N ARG A 140 0.25 -3.46 12.77
CA ARG A 140 1.66 -3.82 12.58
C ARG A 140 1.86 -5.32 12.84
N ILE A 141 2.45 -6.03 11.89
CA ILE A 141 2.78 -7.45 12.01
C ILE A 141 4.28 -7.62 11.74
N GLU A 142 4.98 -8.28 12.65
CA GLU A 142 6.38 -8.67 12.43
C GLU A 142 6.47 -9.75 11.36
N VAL A 143 7.34 -9.52 10.40
CA VAL A 143 7.59 -10.47 9.33
C VAL A 143 8.71 -11.41 9.79
N LYS A 144 8.43 -12.72 9.92
CA LYS A 144 9.46 -13.68 10.35
C LYS A 144 10.66 -13.64 9.40
N ALA A 145 11.85 -13.41 9.95
CA ALA A 145 13.11 -13.54 9.22
C ALA A 145 13.21 -14.97 8.64
N GLY A 146 13.19 -15.08 7.31
CA GLY A 146 13.09 -16.34 6.58
C GLY A 146 11.89 -16.45 5.63
N SER A 147 10.84 -15.63 5.84
CA SER A 147 9.70 -15.56 4.91
C SER A 147 9.91 -14.56 3.77
N HIS A 148 10.86 -13.62 3.90
CA HIS A 148 11.14 -12.58 2.89
C HIS A 148 12.59 -12.51 2.42
N THR A 149 13.50 -13.31 2.99
CA THR A 149 14.59 -13.82 2.15
C THR A 149 13.90 -14.76 1.18
N ASN A 150 13.58 -14.29 -0.04
CA ASN A 150 13.56 -15.04 -1.31
C ASN A 150 12.62 -14.46 -2.38
N GLU A 151 12.78 -13.19 -2.74
CA GLU A 151 12.65 -12.79 -4.16
C GLU A 151 13.98 -12.27 -4.77
N LEU A 152 14.97 -11.90 -3.94
CA LEU A 152 16.29 -11.46 -4.44
C LEU A 152 17.48 -12.38 -4.08
N ASP A 153 17.35 -13.33 -3.12
CA ASP A 153 18.51 -14.05 -2.53
C ASP A 153 18.50 -15.60 -2.53
N ARG A 154 17.69 -16.33 -3.32
CA ARG A 154 17.86 -17.82 -3.49
C ARG A 154 19.05 -18.23 -4.38
N GLN A 155 20.07 -17.39 -4.50
CA GLN A 155 21.37 -17.81 -5.01
C GLN A 155 22.27 -18.19 -3.82
N ALA A 156 22.81 -19.40 -3.85
CA ALA A 156 23.70 -20.01 -2.84
C ALA A 156 23.01 -20.34 -1.50
N SER A 157 22.47 -21.55 -1.30
CA SER A 157 23.30 -22.74 -1.10
C SER A 157 22.37 -23.95 -0.89
N ALA A 158 22.72 -25.07 -1.47
CA ALA A 158 21.95 -26.31 -1.46
C ALA A 158 22.56 -27.32 -0.49
N ARG A 159 21.71 -28.09 0.23
CA ARG A 159 21.66 -29.57 0.33
C ARG A 159 20.81 -30.05 1.53
N PRO A 160 20.35 -31.33 1.60
CA PRO A 160 19.32 -31.94 0.74
C PRO A 160 18.30 -32.77 1.55
N ASP A 161 16.98 -32.55 1.42
CA ASP A 161 15.93 -33.58 1.60
C ASP A 161 14.51 -32.96 1.66
N GLN A 162 14.14 -32.15 0.67
CA GLN A 162 12.73 -31.78 0.54
C GLN A 162 12.22 -31.88 -0.90
N PRO A 163 10.99 -32.38 -1.08
CA PRO A 163 10.42 -32.74 -2.36
C PRO A 163 10.31 -31.51 -3.27
N VAL A 164 10.77 -31.67 -4.50
CA VAL A 164 10.86 -30.64 -5.53
C VAL A 164 9.47 -30.08 -5.84
N GLN A 165 9.18 -28.88 -5.37
CA GLN A 165 8.00 -28.14 -5.81
C GLN A 165 8.23 -27.61 -7.23
N LEU A 166 7.34 -28.00 -8.16
CA LEU A 166 7.34 -27.48 -9.53
C LEU A 166 6.89 -26.01 -9.52
N HIS A 167 7.81 -25.08 -9.79
CA HIS A 167 7.49 -23.65 -9.85
C HIS A 167 6.98 -23.27 -11.25
N GLY A 168 5.87 -22.55 -11.33
CA GLY A 168 5.38 -21.95 -12.57
C GLY A 168 6.13 -20.64 -12.86
N VAL A 169 6.80 -20.57 -14.01
CA VAL A 169 7.47 -19.36 -14.51
C VAL A 169 6.52 -18.66 -15.47
N ALA A 170 6.21 -17.38 -15.20
CA ALA A 170 5.43 -16.54 -16.11
C ALA A 170 6.20 -16.28 -17.41
N GLY A 171 5.48 -16.01 -18.51
CA GLY A 171 6.11 -15.70 -19.78
C GLY A 171 6.83 -14.34 -19.74
N PHE A 172 8.01 -14.24 -20.34
CA PHE A 172 8.82 -13.01 -20.28
C PHE A 172 9.62 -12.78 -21.57
N LEU A 173 10.09 -11.54 -21.74
CA LEU A 173 11.01 -11.16 -22.82
C LEU A 173 12.45 -11.37 -22.39
N ARG A 174 13.21 -12.13 -23.17
CA ARG A 174 14.65 -12.32 -22.97
C ARG A 174 15.42 -11.53 -24.02
N ARG A 175 16.32 -10.65 -23.58
CA ARG A 175 17.22 -9.92 -24.49
C ARG A 175 18.23 -10.90 -25.10
N ILE A 176 18.35 -10.92 -26.42
CA ILE A 176 19.25 -11.79 -27.18
C ILE A 176 20.11 -11.03 -28.20
N GLY A 177 19.80 -9.77 -28.50
CA GLY A 177 20.55 -8.98 -29.49
C GLY A 177 22.03 -8.76 -29.13
N HIS A 178 22.39 -8.87 -27.85
CA HIS A 178 23.79 -8.83 -27.40
C HIS A 178 24.60 -10.07 -27.81
N LEU A 179 23.94 -11.14 -28.25
CA LEU A 179 24.55 -12.37 -28.76
C LEU A 179 24.57 -12.41 -30.29
N GLY A 180 24.16 -11.32 -30.98
CA GLY A 180 24.01 -11.31 -32.44
C GLY A 180 22.85 -12.17 -32.95
N HIS A 181 21.94 -12.61 -32.07
CA HIS A 181 20.79 -13.42 -32.42
C HIS A 181 19.52 -12.58 -32.57
N GLU A 182 18.67 -12.98 -33.53
CA GLU A 182 17.32 -12.47 -33.68
C GLU A 182 16.28 -13.52 -33.29
N ALA A 183 15.12 -13.07 -32.84
CA ALA A 183 14.02 -13.97 -32.53
C ALA A 183 13.44 -14.57 -33.80
N THR A 184 13.22 -15.88 -33.77
CA THR A 184 12.57 -16.64 -34.83
C THR A 184 11.11 -16.18 -35.02
N ASP A 185 10.58 -16.40 -36.23
CA ASP A 185 9.20 -16.01 -36.58
C ASP A 185 8.15 -16.72 -35.72
N GLU A 186 8.46 -17.93 -35.25
CA GLU A 186 7.66 -18.68 -34.28
C GLU A 186 7.54 -17.91 -32.95
N GLN A 187 8.63 -17.37 -32.41
CA GLN A 187 8.62 -16.63 -31.14
C GLN A 187 7.93 -15.27 -31.27
N ARG A 188 8.04 -14.63 -32.44
CA ARG A 188 7.29 -13.40 -32.76
C ARG A 188 5.79 -13.66 -32.84
N THR A 189 5.39 -14.84 -33.31
CA THR A 189 3.98 -15.24 -33.41
C THR A 189 3.40 -15.57 -32.04
N LEU A 190 4.12 -16.35 -31.23
CA LEU A 190 3.72 -16.66 -29.86
C LEU A 190 3.56 -15.40 -28.99
N TYR A 191 4.47 -14.43 -29.12
CA TYR A 191 4.35 -13.14 -28.44
C TYR A 191 3.05 -12.42 -28.81
N ARG A 192 2.70 -12.35 -30.10
CA ARG A 192 1.47 -11.70 -30.58
C ARG A 192 0.21 -12.38 -30.06
N GLU A 193 0.20 -13.72 -30.04
CA GLU A 193 -0.93 -14.50 -29.54
C GLU A 193 -1.15 -14.29 -28.04
N ASP A 194 -0.09 -14.37 -27.23
CA ASP A 194 -0.19 -14.17 -25.78
C ASP A 194 -0.46 -12.70 -25.41
N HIS A 195 0.12 -11.74 -26.13
CA HIS A 195 -0.17 -10.32 -25.94
C HIS A 195 -1.65 -9.99 -26.23
N ARG A 196 -2.25 -10.60 -27.26
CA ARG A 196 -3.69 -10.49 -27.55
C ARG A 196 -4.54 -11.17 -26.49
N ARG A 197 -4.17 -12.39 -26.09
CA ARG A 197 -4.94 -13.21 -25.14
C ARG A 197 -4.98 -12.61 -23.73
N PHE A 198 -3.87 -12.06 -23.27
CA PHE A 198 -3.72 -11.56 -21.90
C PHE A 198 -3.77 -10.03 -21.79
N ARG A 199 -4.03 -9.31 -22.89
CA ARG A 199 -4.08 -7.84 -22.95
C ARG A 199 -2.87 -7.18 -22.26
N LEU A 200 -1.69 -7.71 -22.54
CA LEU A 200 -0.45 -7.22 -21.94
C LEU A 200 -0.20 -5.76 -22.34
N SER A 201 0.36 -4.98 -21.43
CA SER A 201 0.74 -3.58 -21.69
C SER A 201 2.06 -3.52 -22.46
N GLY A 202 2.13 -2.74 -23.54
CA GLY A 202 3.34 -2.55 -24.32
C GLY A 202 3.16 -2.68 -25.84
N PRO A 203 4.25 -2.73 -26.61
CA PRO A 203 4.20 -2.86 -28.06
C PRO A 203 3.59 -4.20 -28.48
N ALA A 204 2.65 -4.15 -29.43
CA ALA A 204 1.96 -5.34 -29.96
C ALA A 204 2.89 -6.30 -30.74
N GLU A 205 4.07 -5.82 -31.13
CA GLU A 205 5.11 -6.62 -31.79
C GLU A 205 6.34 -6.80 -30.90
N LEU A 206 7.01 -7.94 -31.07
CA LEU A 206 8.19 -8.30 -30.30
C LEU A 206 9.34 -7.31 -30.62
N PRO A 207 9.90 -6.61 -29.61
CA PRO A 207 10.99 -5.66 -29.86
C PRO A 207 12.23 -6.32 -30.46
N ARG A 208 12.92 -5.60 -31.36
CA ARG A 208 14.17 -6.09 -31.99
C ARG A 208 15.22 -6.42 -30.92
N GLY A 209 15.90 -7.54 -31.10
CA GLY A 209 16.92 -8.03 -30.16
C GLY A 209 16.35 -8.67 -28.89
N PHE A 210 15.05 -8.97 -28.84
CA PHE A 210 14.41 -9.74 -27.77
C PHE A 210 13.75 -10.99 -28.34
N THR A 211 13.69 -12.05 -27.55
CA THR A 211 12.91 -13.26 -27.82
C THR A 211 11.85 -13.46 -26.73
N TYR A 212 10.77 -14.15 -27.06
CA TYR A 212 9.72 -14.47 -26.12
C TYR A 212 9.98 -15.83 -25.47
N VAL A 213 9.76 -15.92 -24.16
CA VAL A 213 9.80 -17.18 -23.43
C VAL A 213 8.40 -17.42 -22.89
N ARG A 214 7.77 -18.51 -23.34
CA ARG A 214 6.42 -18.88 -22.87
C ARG A 214 6.43 -19.22 -21.38
N PRO A 215 5.29 -19.04 -20.70
CA PRO A 215 5.11 -19.58 -19.36
C PRO A 215 5.42 -21.08 -19.37
N HIS A 216 6.27 -21.52 -18.45
CA HIS A 216 6.64 -22.94 -18.34
C HIS A 216 6.81 -23.31 -16.88
N LYS A 217 6.61 -24.59 -16.55
CA LYS A 217 6.88 -25.11 -15.21
C LYS A 217 8.32 -25.58 -15.15
N ARG A 218 9.06 -25.16 -14.13
CA ARG A 218 10.44 -25.58 -13.90
C ARG A 218 10.49 -26.35 -12.58
N GLY A 219 10.88 -27.62 -12.66
CA GLY A 219 11.33 -28.40 -11.50
C GLY A 219 12.82 -28.20 -11.30
N ARG A 220 13.29 -28.31 -10.07
CA ARG A 220 14.72 -28.32 -9.74
C ARG A 220 15.23 -29.74 -9.62
#